data_AF-A0A950XU69-F1
#
_entry.id   AF-A0A950XU69-F1
#
_cell.length_a   1.000
_cell.length_b   1.000
_cell.length_c   1.000
_cell.angle_alpha   90.00
_cell.angle_beta   90.00
_cell.angle_gamma   90.00
#
_symmetry.space_group_name_H-M   'P 1'
#
loop_
_entity.id
_entity.type
_entity.pdbx_description
1 polymer ?
#
loop_
_entity_poly.entity_id
_entity_poly.type
_entity_poly.pdbx_seq_one_letter_code
_entity_poly.pdbx_strand_id
1 'polypeptide(L)'
;MGAVTPEQPLSEATRDVSALETSAQTQLDAPFNGQLSAEPVVSTAEPPPLPEPSEKPRGAIAEWTITILLLLFLTTTLVQAFVIPTGSMEDTLLIGDHLLVDKLAYAPAGPVSRLVLPYSDVKRGDIIVFRYPVDISQTFVKRCMGVPGDRIRIINKQVYLNGVKLDEPYKVHKTDYIDSYRDNFPGEPNVSVDRRAIDMLQNHQVNGEIVVPPNSYFAMGDNRDSSLDSRYWGFVPRENIIGKPLIVYWSYDAPTSDLNSPSVSVSHVVDLAENFFSKTRWRRSFMLIHGYPVK
;
A
#
# COMPACT_ATOMS: atom_id res chain seq x y z
N MET A 1 37.64 -36.89 -32.53
CA MET A 1 37.08 -38.13 -31.93
C MET A 1 36.21 -37.67 -30.78
N GLY A 2 34.91 -37.46 -30.92
CA GLY A 2 33.81 -38.38 -31.27
C GLY A 2 32.75 -38.16 -30.16
N ALA A 3 31.44 -38.21 -30.34
CA ALA A 3 30.60 -38.49 -31.48
C ALA A 3 29.27 -37.72 -31.28
N VAL A 4 28.67 -37.31 -32.40
CA VAL A 4 27.34 -36.71 -32.50
C VAL A 4 26.32 -37.83 -32.58
N THR A 5 25.26 -37.78 -31.78
CA THR A 5 24.11 -38.70 -31.83
C THR A 5 22.97 -38.03 -32.62
N PRO A 6 22.30 -38.72 -33.57
CA PRO A 6 21.27 -38.11 -34.41
C PRO A 6 19.85 -38.30 -33.84
N GLU A 7 18.99 -37.30 -34.06
CA GLU A 7 17.54 -37.35 -33.86
C GLU A 7 16.84 -38.21 -34.94
N GLN A 8 15.78 -38.92 -34.54
CA GLN A 8 14.86 -39.66 -35.42
C GLN A 8 13.45 -39.03 -35.30
N PRO A 9 12.70 -38.85 -36.41
CA PRO A 9 11.32 -38.36 -36.37
C PRO A 9 10.33 -39.54 -36.33
N LEU A 10 9.23 -39.38 -35.58
CA LEU A 10 8.11 -40.33 -35.57
C LEU A 10 6.95 -39.78 -36.41
N SER A 11 6.47 -40.63 -37.32
CA SER A 11 5.47 -40.36 -38.36
C SER A 11 4.03 -40.40 -37.86
N GLU A 12 3.20 -39.54 -38.48
CA GLU A 12 1.73 -39.56 -38.45
C GLU A 12 1.14 -40.89 -38.95
N ALA A 13 0.01 -41.30 -38.36
CA ALA A 13 -0.82 -42.38 -38.88
C ALA A 13 -2.30 -41.97 -38.81
N THR A 14 -2.80 -41.49 -39.93
CA THR A 14 -4.21 -41.31 -40.28
C THR A 14 -4.87 -42.68 -40.45
N ARG A 15 -6.07 -42.89 -39.91
CA ARG A 15 -6.92 -44.02 -40.30
C ARG A 15 -8.32 -43.56 -40.66
N ASP A 16 -8.66 -43.98 -41.86
CA ASP A 16 -9.83 -43.66 -42.66
C ASP A 16 -10.98 -44.63 -42.35
N VAL A 17 -12.18 -44.11 -42.55
CA VAL A 17 -13.49 -44.73 -42.36
C VAL A 17 -13.93 -45.41 -43.67
N SER A 18 -14.44 -46.64 -43.62
CA SER A 18 -15.48 -47.14 -44.53
C SER A 18 -15.73 -48.64 -44.35
N ALA A 19 -16.95 -49.03 -44.75
CA ALA A 19 -17.45 -50.38 -44.99
C ALA A 19 -18.12 -51.07 -43.79
N LEU A 20 -19.45 -51.14 -43.83
CA LEU A 20 -20.17 -52.39 -44.12
C LEU A 20 -21.69 -52.14 -44.08
N GLU A 21 -22.28 -51.90 -45.25
CA GLU A 21 -23.69 -52.20 -45.55
C GLU A 21 -23.75 -53.46 -46.44
N THR A 22 -24.95 -54.06 -46.56
CA THR A 22 -25.35 -55.25 -47.35
C THR A 22 -25.66 -56.42 -46.41
N SER A 23 -26.83 -57.06 -46.35
CA SER A 23 -27.92 -57.29 -47.30
C SER A 23 -29.07 -57.98 -46.55
N ALA A 24 -30.30 -57.86 -47.04
CA ALA A 24 -31.18 -59.00 -47.38
C ALA A 24 -32.66 -58.58 -47.36
N GLN A 25 -33.23 -58.46 -48.55
CA GLN A 25 -34.67 -58.47 -48.81
C GLN A 25 -35.02 -59.86 -49.38
N THR A 26 -36.25 -60.35 -49.12
CA THR A 26 -37.17 -61.05 -50.07
C THR A 26 -37.91 -62.24 -49.45
N GLN A 27 -39.25 -62.15 -49.37
CA GLN A 27 -40.29 -63.17 -49.69
C GLN A 27 -41.66 -62.67 -49.19
N LEU A 28 -42.59 -62.18 -50.03
CA LEU A 28 -43.55 -62.80 -50.98
C LEU A 28 -44.73 -63.61 -50.35
N ASP A 29 -45.96 -63.12 -50.66
CA ASP A 29 -47.21 -63.85 -51.01
C ASP A 29 -48.42 -63.97 -50.03
N ALA A 30 -49.34 -62.97 -50.16
CA ALA A 30 -50.82 -63.05 -50.33
C ALA A 30 -51.79 -63.63 -49.25
N PRO A 31 -53.13 -63.45 -49.35
CA PRO A 31 -53.91 -62.22 -49.15
C PRO A 31 -55.07 -62.38 -48.11
N PHE A 32 -55.44 -61.34 -47.36
CA PHE A 32 -56.76 -61.31 -46.69
C PHE A 32 -57.26 -59.88 -46.45
N ASN A 33 -58.54 -59.69 -46.77
CA ASN A 33 -59.25 -58.42 -46.79
C ASN A 33 -59.74 -58.08 -45.37
N GLY A 34 -59.27 -56.97 -44.80
CA GLY A 34 -59.63 -56.50 -43.46
C GLY A 34 -59.50 -55.00 -43.37
N GLN A 35 -60.63 -54.32 -43.41
CA GLN A 35 -60.75 -52.87 -43.30
C GLN A 35 -60.59 -52.47 -41.83
N LEU A 36 -59.40 -52.01 -41.43
CA LEU A 36 -59.19 -51.28 -40.17
C LEU A 36 -58.35 -50.02 -40.41
N SER A 37 -59.03 -48.89 -40.21
CA SER A 37 -58.60 -47.60 -39.66
C SER A 37 -57.09 -47.36 -39.51
N ALA A 38 -56.63 -46.24 -40.08
CA ALA A 38 -55.28 -45.70 -40.02
C ALA A 38 -54.58 -45.86 -38.65
N GLU A 39 -53.42 -46.51 -38.65
CA GLU A 39 -52.45 -46.37 -37.55
C GLU A 39 -51.85 -44.96 -37.56
N PRO A 40 -51.61 -44.34 -36.39
CA PRO A 40 -51.02 -43.02 -36.31
C PRO A 40 -49.55 -43.08 -36.71
N VAL A 41 -49.15 -42.13 -37.56
CA VAL A 41 -47.77 -41.86 -37.94
C VAL A 41 -46.92 -41.69 -36.66
N VAL A 42 -45.94 -42.57 -36.47
CA VAL A 42 -44.93 -42.42 -35.43
C VAL A 42 -44.12 -41.17 -35.75
N SER A 43 -44.39 -40.10 -35.00
CA SER A 43 -43.55 -38.91 -34.92
C SER A 43 -42.20 -39.33 -34.36
N THR A 44 -41.15 -39.30 -35.19
CA THR A 44 -39.76 -39.34 -34.72
C THR A 44 -39.50 -38.04 -33.96
N ALA A 45 -39.74 -38.06 -32.65
CA ALA A 45 -39.33 -36.99 -31.77
C ALA A 45 -37.81 -36.83 -31.84
N GLU A 46 -37.35 -35.61 -32.11
CA GLU A 46 -35.96 -35.20 -32.01
C GLU A 46 -35.44 -35.57 -30.60
N PRO A 47 -34.22 -36.16 -30.46
CA PRO A 47 -33.69 -36.46 -29.15
C PRO A 47 -33.59 -35.17 -28.33
N PRO A 48 -33.94 -35.20 -27.03
CA PRO A 48 -33.94 -33.99 -26.22
C PRO A 48 -32.55 -33.36 -26.20
N PRO A 49 -32.44 -32.03 -26.23
CA PRO A 49 -31.17 -31.34 -26.12
C PRO A 49 -30.45 -31.82 -24.85
N LEU A 50 -29.16 -32.12 -24.98
CA LEU A 50 -28.31 -32.52 -23.86
C LEU A 50 -28.49 -31.49 -22.72
N PRO A 51 -28.65 -31.93 -21.47
CA PRO A 51 -28.82 -31.00 -20.36
C PRO A 51 -27.59 -30.08 -20.33
N GLU A 52 -27.82 -28.78 -20.47
CA GLU A 52 -26.75 -27.81 -20.25
C GLU A 52 -26.19 -28.02 -18.84
N PRO A 53 -24.86 -28.07 -18.67
CA PRO A 53 -24.28 -28.26 -17.36
C PRO A 53 -24.82 -27.15 -16.44
N SER A 54 -25.64 -27.53 -15.46
CA SER A 54 -26.18 -26.56 -14.52
C SER A 54 -25.00 -25.95 -13.78
N GLU A 55 -24.65 -24.70 -14.08
CA GLU A 55 -23.78 -23.93 -13.22
C GLU A 55 -24.47 -23.84 -11.87
N LYS A 56 -24.06 -24.68 -10.92
CA LYS A 56 -24.58 -24.60 -9.56
C LYS A 56 -24.25 -23.20 -9.08
N PRO A 57 -25.25 -22.35 -8.75
CA PRO A 57 -24.97 -21.02 -8.26
C PRO A 57 -24.07 -21.18 -7.05
N ARG A 58 -22.91 -20.49 -7.06
CA ARG A 58 -22.02 -20.48 -5.92
C ARG A 58 -22.86 -20.04 -4.72
N GLY A 59 -22.98 -20.90 -3.70
CA GLY A 59 -23.84 -20.60 -2.57
C GLY A 59 -23.42 -19.27 -1.93
N ALA A 60 -24.37 -18.47 -1.47
CA ALA A 60 -24.11 -17.13 -0.92
C ALA A 60 -22.96 -17.11 0.11
N ILE A 61 -22.80 -18.17 0.90
CA ILE A 61 -21.70 -18.34 1.86
C ILE A 61 -20.32 -18.31 1.18
N ALA A 62 -20.16 -18.97 0.04
CA ALA A 62 -18.91 -18.99 -0.72
C ALA A 62 -18.59 -17.61 -1.29
N GLU A 63 -19.59 -16.88 -1.78
CA GLU A 63 -19.43 -15.52 -2.29
C GLU A 63 -19.02 -14.54 -1.19
N TRP A 64 -19.70 -14.58 -0.04
CA TRP A 64 -19.33 -13.77 1.12
C TRP A 64 -17.94 -14.12 1.64
N THR A 65 -17.57 -15.40 1.64
CA THR A 65 -16.24 -15.86 2.06
C THR A 65 -15.15 -15.32 1.13
N ILE A 66 -15.34 -15.45 -0.19
CA ILE A 66 -14.39 -14.91 -1.19
C ILE A 66 -14.30 -13.38 -1.06
N THR A 67 -15.43 -12.70 -0.89
CA THR A 67 -15.49 -11.25 -0.74
C THR A 67 -14.74 -10.79 0.50
N ILE A 68 -14.96 -11.44 1.65
CA ILE A 68 -14.25 -11.14 2.91
C ILE A 68 -12.77 -11.44 2.76
N LEU A 69 -12.37 -12.57 2.17
CA LEU A 69 -10.96 -12.90 1.94
C LEU A 69 -10.28 -11.88 1.03
N LEU A 70 -10.93 -11.49 -0.07
CA LEU A 70 -10.40 -10.50 -1.00
C LEU A 70 -10.33 -9.12 -0.36
N LEU A 71 -11.35 -8.72 0.41
CA LEU A 71 -11.35 -7.49 1.19
C LEU A 71 -10.21 -7.49 2.22
N LEU A 72 -10.07 -8.56 3.01
CA LEU A 72 -8.99 -8.69 3.99
C LEU A 72 -7.63 -8.70 3.32
N PHE A 73 -7.45 -9.41 2.21
CA PHE A 73 -6.19 -9.39 1.46
C PHE A 73 -5.87 -7.99 0.94
N LEU A 74 -6.81 -7.33 0.27
CA LEU A 74 -6.64 -5.99 -0.28
C LEU A 74 -6.32 -4.96 0.83
N THR A 75 -7.07 -5.02 1.93
CA THR A 75 -6.94 -4.08 3.06
C THR A 75 -5.76 -4.37 3.97
N THR A 76 -5.19 -5.59 3.98
CA THR A 76 -3.97 -5.89 4.76
C THR A 76 -2.70 -5.65 3.95
N THR A 77 -2.76 -5.79 2.63
CA THR A 77 -1.58 -5.68 1.75
C THR A 77 -1.40 -4.29 1.16
N LEU A 78 -2.46 -3.61 0.75
CA LEU A 78 -2.35 -2.32 0.04
C LEU A 78 -2.46 -1.12 0.97
N VAL A 79 -3.33 -1.20 1.97
CA VAL A 79 -3.61 -0.09 2.88
C VAL A 79 -3.26 -0.51 4.31
N GLN A 80 -2.87 0.45 5.15
CA GLN A 80 -2.72 0.20 6.58
C GLN A 80 -3.27 1.38 7.37
N ALA A 81 -4.01 1.08 8.45
CA ALA A 81 -4.50 2.07 9.38
C ALA A 81 -3.44 2.39 10.45
N PHE A 82 -3.25 3.66 10.76
CA PHE A 82 -2.38 4.15 11.84
C PHE A 82 -3.08 5.24 12.65
N VAL A 83 -2.71 5.39 13.91
CA VAL A 83 -3.15 6.52 14.75
C VAL A 83 -1.95 7.39 15.06
N ILE A 84 -2.13 8.71 15.03
CA ILE A 84 -1.07 9.67 15.37
C ILE A 84 -1.07 9.93 16.88
N PRO A 85 -0.02 9.52 17.63
CA PRO A 85 0.01 9.74 19.07
C PRO A 85 0.73 11.02 19.48
N THR A 86 1.52 11.63 18.58
CA THR A 86 2.40 12.78 18.91
C THR A 86 2.11 14.02 18.07
N GLY A 87 2.44 15.19 18.60
CA GLY A 87 2.26 16.49 17.96
C GLY A 87 3.38 16.93 17.01
N SER A 88 4.29 16.04 16.62
CA SER A 88 5.46 16.41 15.79
C SER A 88 5.11 16.90 14.37
N MET A 89 3.91 16.55 13.90
CA MET A 89 3.36 16.97 12.60
C MET A 89 2.19 17.94 12.77
N GLU A 90 2.07 18.62 13.93
CA GLU A 90 0.94 19.52 14.22
C GLU A 90 0.66 20.55 13.12
N ASP A 91 -0.60 20.99 13.09
CA ASP A 91 -1.28 21.75 12.01
C ASP A 91 -1.47 20.97 10.70
N THR A 92 -0.59 20.02 10.38
CA THR A 92 -0.80 19.05 9.29
C THR A 92 -1.54 17.81 9.78
N LEU A 93 -0.99 17.10 10.77
CA LEU A 93 -1.53 15.92 11.42
C LEU A 93 -1.58 16.14 12.94
N LEU A 94 -2.75 15.93 13.54
CA LEU A 94 -2.97 16.16 14.96
C LEU A 94 -2.97 14.84 15.72
N ILE A 95 -2.68 14.92 17.02
CA ILE A 95 -2.82 13.80 17.95
C ILE A 95 -4.26 13.28 17.89
N GLY A 96 -4.42 11.97 17.69
CA GLY A 96 -5.70 11.30 17.52
C GLY A 96 -6.27 11.28 16.09
N ASP A 97 -5.53 11.80 15.10
CA ASP A 97 -5.84 11.54 13.69
C ASP A 97 -5.58 10.06 13.37
N HIS A 98 -6.57 9.43 12.74
CA HIS A 98 -6.48 8.07 12.22
C HIS A 98 -6.27 8.12 10.71
N LEU A 99 -5.16 7.56 10.25
CA LEU A 99 -4.68 7.65 8.89
C LEU A 99 -4.92 6.36 8.13
N LEU A 100 -5.31 6.47 6.86
CA LEU A 100 -5.15 5.41 5.87
C LEU A 100 -3.87 5.65 5.07
N VAL A 101 -2.97 4.67 5.10
CA VAL A 101 -1.65 4.75 4.46
C VAL A 101 -1.59 3.78 3.28
N ASP A 102 -1.22 4.31 2.12
CA ASP A 102 -0.93 3.54 0.92
C ASP A 102 0.49 2.94 1.01
N LYS A 103 0.55 1.63 1.11
CA LYS A 103 1.80 0.86 1.16
C LYS A 103 2.38 0.61 -0.23
N LEU A 104 1.53 0.64 -1.26
CA LEU A 104 1.93 0.36 -2.64
C LEU A 104 2.72 1.53 -3.23
N ALA A 105 2.33 2.76 -2.89
CA ALA A 105 3.00 3.98 -3.38
C ALA A 105 4.52 3.89 -3.27
N TYR A 106 5.05 3.40 -2.15
CA TYR A 106 6.49 3.27 -1.91
C TYR A 106 6.95 1.81 -1.78
N ALA A 107 6.24 0.84 -2.35
CA ALA A 107 6.74 -0.53 -2.39
C ALA A 107 7.83 -0.70 -3.48
N PRO A 108 8.79 -1.62 -3.29
CA PRO A 108 9.76 -1.94 -4.35
C PRO A 108 9.01 -2.55 -5.54
N ALA A 109 9.05 -1.86 -6.68
CA ALA A 109 8.39 -2.30 -7.89
C ALA A 109 9.15 -3.47 -8.54
N GLY A 110 8.44 -4.57 -8.83
CA GLY A 110 8.97 -5.64 -9.67
C GLY A 110 9.03 -5.23 -11.15
N PRO A 111 9.75 -5.97 -12.00
CA PRO A 111 9.97 -5.60 -13.41
C PRO A 111 8.66 -5.41 -14.19
N VAL A 112 7.68 -6.28 -13.96
CA VAL A 112 6.36 -6.24 -14.63
C VAL A 112 5.38 -5.35 -13.87
N SER A 113 5.40 -5.39 -12.54
CA SER A 113 4.42 -4.67 -11.73
C SER A 113 4.57 -3.15 -11.84
N ARG A 114 5.78 -2.64 -12.07
CA ARG A 114 6.03 -1.20 -12.29
C ARG A 114 5.20 -0.60 -13.42
N LEU A 115 4.85 -1.39 -14.44
CA LEU A 115 4.11 -0.91 -15.60
C LEU A 115 2.60 -0.76 -15.31
N VAL A 116 2.07 -1.53 -14.37
CA VAL A 116 0.62 -1.65 -14.14
C VAL A 116 0.19 -1.00 -12.83
N LEU A 117 1.06 -1.02 -11.81
CA LEU A 117 0.76 -0.53 -10.48
C LEU A 117 1.35 0.88 -10.25
N PRO A 118 0.66 1.74 -9.47
CA PRO A 118 1.03 3.14 -9.28
C PRO A 118 2.18 3.34 -8.27
N TYR A 119 3.32 2.68 -8.50
CA TYR A 119 4.52 2.93 -7.70
C TYR A 119 5.05 4.35 -7.96
N SER A 120 5.48 5.03 -6.92
CA SER A 120 6.14 6.33 -6.99
C SER A 120 7.41 6.32 -6.15
N ASP A 121 8.41 7.07 -6.58
CA ASP A 121 9.49 7.42 -5.68
C ASP A 121 9.02 8.46 -4.66
N VAL A 122 9.68 8.48 -3.50
CA VAL A 122 9.47 9.48 -2.46
C VAL A 122 10.02 10.80 -2.98
N LYS A 123 9.19 11.85 -2.95
CA LYS A 123 9.55 13.18 -3.43
C LYS A 123 9.74 14.13 -2.25
N ARG A 124 10.48 15.21 -2.50
CA ARG A 124 10.60 16.31 -1.54
C ARG A 124 9.23 16.85 -1.18
N GLY A 125 9.01 17.00 0.11
CA GLY A 125 7.77 17.48 0.70
C GLY A 125 6.66 16.43 0.83
N ASP A 126 6.87 15.20 0.38
CA ASP A 126 5.96 14.10 0.71
C ASP A 126 5.95 13.85 2.21
N ILE A 127 4.79 13.48 2.74
CA ILE A 127 4.70 12.93 4.10
C ILE A 127 4.93 11.41 3.98
N ILE A 128 5.80 10.88 4.82
CA ILE A 128 6.19 9.47 4.81
C ILE A 128 5.88 8.84 6.16
N VAL A 129 5.35 7.62 6.12
CA VAL A 129 5.23 6.74 7.28
C VAL A 129 6.36 5.72 7.20
N PHE A 130 7.15 5.57 8.26
CA PHE A 130 8.34 4.73 8.26
C PHE A 130 8.62 4.12 9.63
N ARG A 131 9.36 3.01 9.65
CA ARG A 131 9.90 2.42 10.87
C ARG A 131 11.05 3.27 11.37
N TYR A 132 11.00 3.67 12.64
CA TYR A 132 12.03 4.50 13.25
C TYR A 132 13.41 3.82 13.15
N PRO A 133 14.44 4.45 12.56
CA PRO A 133 15.72 3.76 12.28
C PRO A 133 16.48 3.26 13.51
N VAL A 134 16.26 3.87 14.68
CA VAL A 134 16.92 3.44 15.93
C VAL A 134 16.17 2.29 16.59
N ASP A 135 14.84 2.26 16.47
CA ASP A 135 13.97 1.20 16.99
C ASP A 135 12.83 0.92 15.99
N ILE A 136 13.02 -0.12 15.18
CA ILE A 136 12.12 -0.50 14.09
C ILE A 136 10.75 -1.04 14.55
N SER A 137 10.57 -1.24 15.86
CA SER A 137 9.26 -1.56 16.44
C SER A 137 8.34 -0.33 16.46
N GLN A 138 8.92 0.87 16.43
CA GLN A 138 8.18 2.14 16.44
C GLN A 138 7.95 2.65 15.00
N THR A 139 6.78 3.25 14.77
CA THR A 139 6.42 3.85 13.48
C THR A 139 6.27 5.35 13.62
N PHE A 140 6.95 6.10 12.75
CA PHE A 140 6.99 7.55 12.76
C PHE A 140 6.39 8.10 11.48
N VAL A 141 5.81 9.30 11.59
CA VAL A 141 5.33 10.09 10.44
C VAL A 141 6.07 11.42 10.43
N LYS A 142 6.69 11.74 9.30
CA LYS A 142 7.47 12.98 9.07
C LYS A 142 7.35 13.41 7.62
N ARG A 143 7.72 14.66 7.34
CA ARG A 143 7.87 15.16 5.97
C ARG A 143 9.27 14.88 5.45
N CYS A 144 9.37 14.32 4.25
CA CYS A 144 10.62 14.16 3.53
C CYS A 144 11.13 15.53 3.08
N MET A 145 12.21 16.02 3.68
CA MET A 145 12.80 17.32 3.35
C MET A 145 13.91 17.20 2.30
N GLY A 146 14.61 16.07 2.26
CA GLY A 146 15.63 15.80 1.25
C GLY A 146 15.64 14.35 0.79
N VAL A 147 15.90 14.17 -0.50
CA VAL A 147 16.07 12.89 -1.19
C VAL A 147 17.57 12.68 -1.50
N PRO A 148 18.01 11.49 -1.94
CA PRO A 148 19.43 11.22 -2.21
C PRO A 148 20.11 12.32 -3.05
N GLY A 149 21.28 12.77 -2.59
CA GLY A 149 22.08 13.84 -3.20
C GLY A 149 21.73 15.26 -2.77
N ASP A 150 20.62 15.48 -2.07
CA ASP A 150 20.26 16.80 -1.56
C ASP A 150 21.22 17.26 -0.46
N ARG A 151 21.47 18.57 -0.42
CA ARG A 151 22.23 19.24 0.64
C ARG A 151 21.31 20.05 1.51
N ILE A 152 21.41 19.85 2.83
CA ILE A 152 20.52 20.47 3.80
C ILE A 152 21.32 21.30 4.78
N ARG A 153 20.88 22.53 4.98
CA ARG A 153 21.34 23.42 6.04
C ARG A 153 20.17 24.13 6.68
N ILE A 154 20.25 24.41 7.97
CA ILE A 154 19.28 25.19 8.71
C ILE A 154 20.04 26.36 9.34
N ILE A 155 19.51 27.56 9.17
CA ILE A 155 20.07 28.78 9.78
C ILE A 155 18.90 29.55 10.38
N ASN A 156 18.95 29.80 11.69
CA ASN A 156 17.91 30.54 12.41
C ASN A 156 16.49 30.10 12.02
N LYS A 157 16.17 28.80 12.19
CA LYS A 157 14.85 28.18 11.89
C LYS A 157 14.50 28.06 10.39
N GLN A 158 15.35 28.54 9.49
CA GLN A 158 15.11 28.47 8.05
C GLN A 158 15.89 27.34 7.40
N VAL A 159 15.19 26.44 6.70
CA VAL A 159 15.82 25.39 5.89
C VAL A 159 16.32 25.97 4.56
N TYR A 160 17.51 25.57 4.19
CA TYR A 160 18.12 25.77 2.88
C TYR A 160 18.33 24.39 2.27
N LEU A 161 17.75 24.18 1.09
CA LEU A 161 17.86 22.96 0.32
C LEU A 161 18.71 23.24 -0.92
N ASN A 162 19.82 22.54 -1.09
CA ASN A 162 20.78 22.75 -2.17
C ASN A 162 21.26 24.21 -2.28
N GLY A 163 21.39 24.89 -1.14
CA GLY A 163 21.77 26.31 -1.05
C GLY A 163 20.62 27.31 -1.25
N VAL A 164 19.41 26.84 -1.60
CA VAL A 164 18.23 27.70 -1.83
C VAL A 164 17.35 27.74 -0.59
N LYS A 165 16.94 28.94 -0.17
CA LYS A 165 15.99 29.12 0.93
C LYS A 165 14.67 28.42 0.59
N LEU A 166 14.23 27.53 1.46
CA LEU A 166 13.00 26.76 1.26
C LEU A 166 11.76 27.55 1.65
N ASP A 167 10.73 27.54 0.80
CA ASP A 167 9.39 27.98 1.17
C ASP A 167 8.64 26.85 1.85
N GLU A 168 8.18 27.09 3.08
CA GLU A 168 7.69 26.07 4.00
C GLU A 168 6.38 26.54 4.67
N PRO A 169 5.29 26.74 3.93
CA PRO A 169 4.03 27.27 4.49
C PRO A 169 3.37 26.33 5.50
N TYR A 170 3.82 25.07 5.56
CA TYR A 170 3.36 24.04 6.50
C TYR A 170 4.15 24.01 7.81
N LYS A 171 5.30 24.71 7.92
CA LYS A 171 6.12 24.62 9.13
C LYS A 171 5.56 25.50 10.23
N VAL A 172 5.72 25.03 11.47
CA VAL A 172 5.30 25.75 12.67
C VAL A 172 6.46 25.81 13.64
N HIS A 173 6.61 26.99 14.26
CA HIS A 173 7.43 27.21 15.44
C HIS A 173 6.53 27.70 16.56
N LYS A 174 6.58 27.01 17.70
CA LYS A 174 5.82 27.33 18.92
C LYS A 174 6.66 28.04 19.97
N THR A 175 7.96 28.19 19.72
CA THR A 175 8.88 28.91 20.60
C THR A 175 9.51 30.09 19.89
N ASP A 176 9.69 31.19 20.63
CA ASP A 176 10.27 32.43 20.07
C ASP A 176 11.81 32.44 20.11
N TYR A 177 12.42 31.57 20.94
CA TYR A 177 13.87 31.48 21.04
C TYR A 177 14.48 30.66 19.90
N ILE A 178 15.75 30.95 19.60
CA ILE A 178 16.60 30.18 18.68
C ILE A 178 17.38 29.15 19.48
N ASP A 179 17.20 27.88 19.14
CA ASP A 179 18.02 26.79 19.65
C ASP A 179 19.32 26.66 18.85
N SER A 180 20.45 26.47 19.53
CA SER A 180 21.76 26.47 18.88
C SER A 180 22.02 25.27 17.97
N TYR A 181 21.29 24.17 18.12
CA TYR A 181 21.45 22.97 17.31
C TYR A 181 20.25 22.73 16.39
N ARG A 182 19.05 22.69 16.97
CA ARG A 182 17.79 22.41 16.26
C ARG A 182 17.52 23.42 15.14
N ASP A 183 17.83 24.68 15.39
CA ASP A 183 17.54 25.80 14.49
C ASP A 183 18.76 26.26 13.68
N ASN A 184 19.94 25.68 13.95
CA ASN A 184 21.21 25.93 13.25
C ASN A 184 21.93 24.59 13.02
N PHE A 185 21.59 23.92 11.93
CA PHE A 185 21.99 22.55 11.63
C PHE A 185 22.68 22.46 10.27
N PRO A 186 23.72 21.62 10.09
CA PRO A 186 24.44 20.87 11.13
C PRO A 186 25.25 21.78 12.06
N GLY A 187 25.37 21.38 13.33
CA GLY A 187 26.09 22.11 14.37
C GLY A 187 26.42 21.19 15.55
N GLU A 188 27.06 21.73 16.60
CA GLU A 188 27.33 20.97 17.83
C GLU A 188 26.02 20.76 18.62
N PRO A 189 25.64 19.51 18.95
CA PRO A 189 24.44 19.25 19.74
C PRO A 189 24.49 19.89 21.14
N ASN A 190 23.44 20.64 21.48
CA ASN A 190 23.22 21.17 22.83
C ASN A 190 22.37 20.23 23.72
N VAL A 191 22.00 19.07 23.18
CA VAL A 191 21.24 18.00 23.85
C VAL A 191 21.92 16.66 23.63
N SER A 192 21.56 15.66 24.43
CA SER A 192 22.05 14.30 24.23
C SER A 192 21.49 13.72 22.92
N VAL A 193 22.38 13.34 22.02
CA VAL A 193 22.07 12.71 20.73
C VAL A 193 22.82 11.39 20.65
N ASP A 194 22.20 10.35 20.07
CA ASP A 194 22.85 9.04 19.89
C ASP A 194 24.15 9.21 19.09
N ARG A 195 25.24 8.62 19.59
CA ARG A 195 26.56 8.77 18.99
C ARG A 195 26.59 8.29 17.53
N ARG A 196 25.85 7.25 17.19
CA ARG A 196 25.74 6.72 15.82
C ARG A 196 25.11 7.74 14.88
N ALA A 197 24.14 8.52 15.36
CA ALA A 197 23.52 9.58 14.58
C ALA A 197 24.49 10.73 14.34
N ILE A 198 25.24 11.14 15.36
CA ILE A 198 26.29 12.16 15.23
C ILE A 198 27.33 11.73 14.19
N ASP A 199 27.90 10.52 14.35
CA ASP A 199 28.94 10.03 13.45
C ASP A 199 28.38 9.87 12.01
N MET A 200 27.13 9.40 11.86
CA MET A 200 26.47 9.30 10.55
C MET A 200 26.33 10.67 9.88
N LEU A 201 25.87 11.69 10.60
CA LEU A 201 25.68 13.04 10.06
C LEU A 201 27.03 13.70 9.74
N GLN A 202 28.02 13.59 10.62
CA GLN A 202 29.36 14.14 10.41
C GLN A 202 30.04 13.54 9.16
N ASN A 203 29.91 12.23 8.96
CA ASN A 203 30.46 11.54 7.78
C ASN A 203 29.82 11.98 6.45
N HIS A 204 28.65 12.61 6.50
CA HIS A 204 27.92 13.12 5.34
C HIS A 204 27.89 14.64 5.29
N GLN A 205 28.68 15.32 6.12
CA GLN A 205 28.78 16.76 6.12
C GLN A 205 29.82 17.22 5.08
N VAL A 206 29.40 18.07 4.13
CA VAL A 206 30.26 18.66 3.11
C VAL A 206 30.04 20.16 3.10
N ASN A 207 31.11 20.95 3.28
CA ASN A 207 31.06 22.42 3.30
C ASN A 207 30.01 23.01 4.27
N GLY A 208 29.79 22.36 5.42
CA GLY A 208 28.82 22.81 6.41
C GLY A 208 27.35 22.46 6.08
N GLU A 209 27.09 21.65 5.06
CA GLU A 209 25.76 21.13 4.72
C GLU A 209 25.74 19.61 4.91
N ILE A 210 24.58 19.04 5.27
CA ILE A 210 24.39 17.59 5.30
C ILE A 210 23.96 17.11 3.92
N VAL A 211 24.72 16.19 3.34
CA VAL A 211 24.41 15.54 2.06
C VAL A 211 23.64 14.25 2.31
N VAL A 212 22.45 14.11 1.74
CA VAL A 212 21.63 12.90 1.89
C VAL A 212 22.26 11.75 1.08
N PRO A 213 22.61 10.61 1.70
CA PRO A 213 23.24 9.51 0.99
C PRO A 213 22.27 8.77 0.04
N PRO A 214 22.80 7.94 -0.88
CA PRO A 214 22.00 7.02 -1.66
C PRO A 214 21.07 6.16 -0.80
N ASN A 215 19.89 5.84 -1.34
CA ASN A 215 18.86 5.01 -0.70
C ASN A 215 18.39 5.53 0.68
N SER A 216 18.57 6.81 0.96
CA SER A 216 18.24 7.41 2.24
C SER A 216 17.50 8.74 2.07
N TYR A 217 16.80 9.15 3.12
CA TYR A 217 16.01 10.38 3.13
C TYR A 217 16.26 11.18 4.40
N PHE A 218 16.18 12.50 4.30
CA PHE A 218 16.17 13.37 5.48
C PHE A 218 14.75 13.81 5.75
N ALA A 219 14.23 13.50 6.94
CA ALA A 219 12.84 13.75 7.29
C ALA A 219 12.74 14.67 8.52
N MET A 220 11.80 15.62 8.49
CA MET A 220 11.54 16.56 9.58
C MET A 220 10.07 16.62 9.95
N GLY A 221 9.79 16.97 11.20
CA GLY A 221 8.43 17.30 11.63
C GLY A 221 8.02 18.70 11.18
N ASP A 222 6.72 18.88 10.97
CA ASP A 222 6.15 20.20 10.65
C ASP A 222 6.13 21.11 11.89
N ASN A 223 5.92 20.56 13.08
CA ASN A 223 6.21 21.25 14.34
C ASN A 223 7.71 21.15 14.64
N ARG A 224 8.46 22.15 14.18
CA ARG A 224 9.92 22.15 14.17
C ARG A 224 10.53 22.15 15.56
N ASP A 225 9.84 22.78 16.51
CA ASP A 225 10.29 22.97 17.88
C ASP A 225 10.01 21.74 18.75
N SER A 226 9.07 20.88 18.35
CA SER A 226 8.64 19.68 19.06
C SER A 226 8.66 18.42 18.17
N SER A 227 9.79 18.18 17.51
CA SER A 227 9.96 17.02 16.63
C SER A 227 11.33 16.38 16.79
N LEU A 228 11.34 15.12 17.25
CA LEU A 228 12.50 14.25 17.16
C LEU A 228 12.56 13.63 15.76
N ASP A 229 13.44 14.17 14.93
CA ASP A 229 13.54 13.87 13.50
C ASP A 229 15.00 13.70 13.02
N SER A 230 15.26 13.74 11.71
CA SER A 230 16.58 13.41 11.14
C SER A 230 17.74 14.25 11.68
N ARG A 231 17.46 15.41 12.28
CA ARG A 231 18.47 16.20 13.02
C ARG A 231 19.05 15.43 14.21
N TYR A 232 18.35 14.45 14.76
CA TYR A 232 18.72 13.74 15.98
C TYR A 232 19.05 12.26 15.77
N TRP A 233 18.47 11.61 14.76
CA TRP A 233 18.74 10.18 14.48
C TRP A 233 19.36 9.90 13.11
N GLY A 234 19.61 10.93 12.30
CA GLY A 234 20.22 10.79 10.98
C GLY A 234 19.20 10.49 9.88
N PHE A 235 19.56 9.66 8.92
CA PHE A 235 18.76 9.43 7.71
C PHE A 235 17.76 8.28 7.85
N VAL A 236 16.66 8.34 7.09
CA VAL A 236 15.68 7.25 6.95
C VAL A 236 16.14 6.37 5.79
N PRO A 237 16.50 5.10 6.02
CA PRO A 237 16.76 4.18 4.93
C PRO A 237 15.49 3.91 4.11
N ARG A 238 15.61 3.71 2.81
CA ARG A 238 14.48 3.49 1.89
C ARG A 238 13.60 2.31 2.33
N GLU A 239 14.21 1.27 2.83
CA GLU A 239 13.60 0.03 3.32
C GLU A 239 12.75 0.23 4.59
N ASN A 240 13.00 1.31 5.34
CA ASN A 240 12.21 1.63 6.52
C ASN A 240 10.88 2.31 6.15
N ILE A 241 10.75 2.86 4.94
CA ILE A 241 9.54 3.57 4.51
C ILE A 241 8.43 2.56 4.24
N ILE A 242 7.33 2.70 4.99
CA ILE A 242 6.15 1.84 4.93
C ILE A 242 5.20 2.31 3.83
N GLY A 243 4.97 3.62 3.71
CA GLY A 243 3.97 4.13 2.77
C GLY A 243 3.68 5.62 2.86
N LYS A 244 2.71 6.04 2.04
CA LYS A 244 2.23 7.43 1.94
C LYS A 244 0.89 7.56 2.66
N PRO A 245 0.75 8.45 3.67
CA PRO A 245 -0.54 8.73 4.26
C PRO A 245 -1.43 9.47 3.25
N LEU A 246 -2.65 8.97 3.02
CA LEU A 246 -3.57 9.49 2.02
C LEU A 246 -4.71 10.31 2.63
N ILE A 247 -5.34 9.78 3.68
CA ILE A 247 -6.59 10.33 4.24
C ILE A 247 -6.54 10.23 5.76
N VAL A 248 -6.97 11.28 6.45
CA VAL A 248 -7.41 11.20 7.84
C VAL A 248 -8.84 10.70 7.82
N TYR A 249 -9.08 9.39 7.98
CA TYR A 249 -10.44 8.84 7.86
C TYR A 249 -11.31 9.16 9.08
N TRP A 250 -10.68 9.33 10.23
CA TRP A 250 -11.35 9.73 11.47
C TRP A 250 -10.37 10.50 12.35
N SER A 251 -10.89 11.38 13.20
CA SER A 251 -10.07 12.23 14.05
C SER A 251 -10.79 12.43 15.36
N TYR A 252 -10.16 12.01 16.46
CA TYR A 252 -10.75 12.04 17.80
C TYR A 252 -9.77 12.68 18.76
N ASP A 253 -10.26 13.63 19.57
CA ASP A 253 -9.44 14.30 20.57
C ASP A 253 -9.23 13.41 21.81
N ALA A 254 -8.13 12.68 21.84
CA ALA A 254 -7.73 11.82 22.94
C ALA A 254 -6.35 12.19 23.50
N PRO A 255 -6.11 11.97 24.80
CA PRO A 255 -4.79 12.12 25.39
C PRO A 255 -3.76 11.18 24.72
N THR A 256 -2.54 11.67 24.52
CA THR A 256 -1.43 10.89 23.97
C THR A 256 -1.14 9.60 24.76
N SER A 257 -1.36 9.59 26.08
CA SER A 257 -1.19 8.40 26.91
C SER A 257 -2.07 7.23 26.46
N ASP A 258 -3.30 7.52 26.06
CA ASP A 258 -4.29 6.50 25.69
C ASP A 258 -3.96 5.91 24.31
N LEU A 259 -3.39 6.72 23.42
CA LEU A 259 -3.00 6.32 22.07
C LEU A 259 -1.70 5.51 22.01
N ASN A 260 -0.85 5.61 23.03
CA ASN A 260 0.42 4.88 23.12
C ASN A 260 0.29 3.53 23.86
N SER A 261 -0.85 3.25 24.49
CA SER A 261 -1.06 2.00 25.22
C SER A 261 -1.22 0.81 24.25
N PRO A 262 -0.54 -0.33 24.49
CA PRO A 262 -0.73 -1.54 23.69
C PRO A 262 -2.15 -2.13 23.79
N SER A 263 -2.87 -1.80 24.86
CA SER A 263 -4.22 -2.27 25.13
C SER A 263 -5.20 -1.10 25.23
N VAL A 264 -6.41 -1.32 24.71
CA VAL A 264 -7.52 -0.38 24.83
C VAL A 264 -7.95 -0.35 26.29
N SER A 265 -7.79 0.80 26.95
CA SER A 265 -8.23 0.99 28.34
C SER A 265 -9.75 1.14 28.41
N VAL A 266 -10.37 0.63 29.47
CA VAL A 266 -11.82 0.77 29.69
C VAL A 266 -12.22 2.24 29.77
N SER A 267 -11.37 3.09 30.37
CA SER A 267 -11.58 4.54 30.42
C SER A 267 -11.64 5.17 29.03
N HIS A 268 -10.81 4.71 28.09
CA HIS A 268 -10.83 5.20 26.72
C HIS A 268 -12.11 4.79 25.98
N VAL A 269 -12.62 3.57 26.22
CA VAL A 269 -13.89 3.12 25.62
C VAL A 269 -15.07 3.92 26.16
N VAL A 270 -15.11 4.17 27.47
CA VAL A 270 -16.15 4.99 28.10
C VAL A 270 -16.08 6.42 27.57
N ASP A 271 -14.88 7.02 27.51
CA ASP A 271 -14.68 8.35 26.97
C ASP A 271 -15.18 8.44 25.52
N LEU A 272 -14.82 7.46 24.70
CA LEU A 272 -15.27 7.39 23.30
C LEU A 272 -16.79 7.29 23.21
N ALA A 273 -17.44 6.48 24.05
CA ALA A 273 -18.89 6.31 24.01
C ALA A 273 -19.64 7.57 24.45
N GLU A 274 -19.18 8.23 25.51
CA GLU A 274 -19.82 9.43 26.07
C GLU A 274 -19.55 10.68 25.22
N ASN A 275 -18.35 10.78 24.66
CA ASN A 275 -17.87 11.98 23.98
C ASN A 275 -17.69 11.81 22.47
N PHE A 276 -18.19 10.72 21.87
CA PHE A 276 -18.02 10.42 20.45
C PHE A 276 -18.28 11.64 19.57
N PHE A 277 -19.44 12.28 19.74
CA PHE A 277 -19.85 13.40 18.89
C PHE A 277 -19.13 14.71 19.22
N SER A 278 -18.78 14.94 20.49
CA SER A 278 -18.17 16.19 20.96
C SER A 278 -16.67 16.25 20.70
N LYS A 279 -15.96 15.13 20.91
CA LYS A 279 -14.51 15.00 20.70
C LYS A 279 -14.11 14.54 19.30
N THR A 280 -15.06 14.05 18.49
CA THR A 280 -14.78 13.82 17.06
C THR A 280 -14.58 15.16 16.34
N ARG A 281 -13.40 15.35 15.75
CA ARG A 281 -13.06 16.51 14.94
C ARG A 281 -13.59 16.31 13.52
N TRP A 282 -14.91 16.47 13.33
CA TRP A 282 -15.61 16.22 12.07
C TRP A 282 -15.01 16.91 10.85
N ARG A 283 -14.46 18.12 11.01
CA ARG A 283 -13.80 18.88 9.92
C ARG A 283 -12.53 18.20 9.40
N ARG A 284 -11.94 17.29 10.18
CA ARG A 284 -10.72 16.54 9.82
C ARG A 284 -11.03 15.14 9.30
N SER A 285 -12.23 14.60 9.57
CA SER A 285 -12.64 13.30 9.04
C SER A 285 -12.76 13.37 7.52
N PHE A 286 -12.21 12.36 6.86
CA PHE A 286 -12.05 12.27 5.40
C PHE A 286 -11.21 13.39 4.77
N MET A 287 -10.36 14.06 5.56
CA MET A 287 -9.44 15.07 5.02
C MET A 287 -8.32 14.38 4.24
N LEU A 288 -8.12 14.82 3.00
CA LEU A 288 -7.00 14.37 2.17
C LEU A 288 -5.68 14.94 2.68
N ILE A 289 -4.69 14.08 2.79
CA ILE A 289 -3.34 14.42 3.23
C ILE A 289 -2.50 14.67 1.99
N HIS A 290 -1.99 15.89 1.86
CA HIS A 290 -1.18 16.29 0.73
C HIS A 290 0.27 16.52 1.16
N GLY A 291 1.20 16.04 0.35
CA GLY A 291 2.57 16.56 0.37
C GLY A 291 2.59 18.01 -0.10
N TYR A 292 3.67 18.71 0.18
CA TYR A 292 3.91 20.06 -0.34
C TYR A 292 5.11 20.00 -1.28
N PRO A 293 4.91 19.89 -2.60
CA PRO A 293 6.01 19.71 -3.53
C PRO A 293 7.02 20.85 -3.40
N VAL A 294 8.25 20.50 -3.08
CA VAL A 294 9.33 21.47 -2.91
C VAL A 294 10.21 21.45 -4.16
N LYS A 295 10.50 22.62 -4.71
CA LYS A 295 11.38 22.78 -5.88
C LYS A 295 12.84 22.78 -5.47
#